data_AF-A0A920PV22-F1
#
_entry.id   AF-A0A920PV22-F1
#
_cell.length_a   1.000
_cell.length_b   1.000
_cell.length_c   1.000
_cell.angle_alpha   90.00
_cell.angle_beta   90.00
_cell.angle_gamma   90.00
#
_symmetry.space_group_name_H-M   'P 1'
#
loop_
_entity.id
_entity.type
_entity.pdbx_description
1 polymer ?
#
loop_
_entity_poly.entity_id
_entity_poly.type
_entity_poly.pdbx_seq_one_letter_code
_entity_poly.pdbx_strand_id
1 'polypeptide(L)' 'MVQTPHGIKFESNRPVVMGRNGMVCAGQPLAAQAGIAILQKGGNAVDAAIATAAALNGVLNRICLVSAATAIS' A
#
# COMPACT_ATOMS: atom_id res chain seq x y z
N MET A 1 -13.63 16.12 0.72
CA MET A 1 -14.00 16.44 -0.68
C MET A 1 -12.79 17.06 -1.36
N VAL A 2 -12.17 16.35 -2.30
CA VAL A 2 -11.04 16.91 -3.08
C VAL A 2 -11.66 17.79 -4.16
N GLN A 3 -11.44 19.09 -4.08
CA GLN A 3 -12.06 20.09 -4.95
C GLN A 3 -11.10 20.40 -6.10
N THR A 4 -11.46 20.00 -7.34
CA THR A 4 -10.67 20.31 -8.55
C THR A 4 -11.18 21.64 -9.15
N PRO A 5 -10.33 22.48 -9.78
CA PRO A 5 -10.70 23.85 -10.19
C PRO A 5 -11.85 24.00 -11.20
N HIS A 6 -12.36 22.91 -11.78
CA HIS A 6 -13.28 22.92 -12.92
C HIS A 6 -14.75 22.63 -12.55
N GLY A 7 -15.14 22.63 -11.27
CA GLY A 7 -16.55 22.55 -10.86
C GLY A 7 -17.27 21.23 -11.12
N ILE A 8 -16.65 20.29 -11.83
CA ILE A 8 -17.13 18.93 -12.06
C ILE A 8 -16.79 18.07 -10.84
N LYS A 9 -17.81 17.68 -10.08
CA LYS A 9 -17.68 16.73 -8.97
C LYS A 9 -17.68 15.31 -9.53
N PHE A 10 -16.50 14.76 -9.76
CA PHE A 10 -16.39 13.31 -9.95
C PHE A 10 -16.57 12.64 -8.58
N GLU A 11 -17.55 11.75 -8.45
CA GLU A 11 -17.65 10.88 -7.29
C GLU A 11 -16.42 9.96 -7.27
N SER A 12 -15.46 10.25 -6.39
CA SER A 12 -14.30 9.39 -6.20
C SER A 12 -14.73 8.17 -5.40
N ASN A 13 -15.02 7.07 -6.09
CA ASN A 13 -15.25 5.78 -5.45
C ASN A 13 -13.92 5.06 -5.22
N ARG A 14 -13.68 4.58 -4.00
CA ARG A 14 -12.55 3.70 -3.67
C ARG A 14 -13.11 2.28 -3.46
N PRO A 15 -13.12 1.43 -4.50
CA PRO A 15 -13.62 0.07 -4.34
C PRO A 15 -12.77 -0.68 -3.33
N VAL A 16 -13.40 -1.60 -2.59
CA VAL A 16 -12.69 -2.54 -1.74
C VAL A 16 -11.81 -3.41 -2.62
N VAL A 17 -10.50 -3.33 -2.41
CA VAL A 17 -9.53 -4.19 -3.11
C VAL A 17 -9.38 -5.45 -2.30
N MET A 18 -9.51 -6.62 -2.93
CA MET A 18 -9.32 -7.94 -2.30
C MET A 18 -8.28 -8.72 -3.10
N GLY A 19 -7.37 -9.41 -2.39
CA GLY A 19 -6.34 -10.25 -2.99
C GLY A 19 -6.40 -11.65 -2.39
N ARG A 20 -6.52 -12.69 -3.22
CA ARG A 20 -6.58 -14.08 -2.75
C ARG A 20 -5.21 -14.63 -2.32
N ASN A 21 -4.14 -13.99 -2.78
CA ASN A 21 -2.75 -14.39 -2.53
C ASN A 21 -2.01 -13.34 -1.68
N GLY A 22 -2.75 -12.54 -0.91
CA GLY A 22 -2.23 -11.47 -0.06
C GLY A 22 -2.54 -10.06 -0.56
N MET A 23 -2.40 -9.08 0.34
CA MET A 23 -2.67 -7.65 0.13
C MET A 23 -1.64 -6.80 0.88
N VAL A 24 -1.26 -5.67 0.28
CA VAL A 24 -0.32 -4.71 0.88
C VAL A 24 -0.96 -3.33 0.90
N CYS A 25 -1.11 -2.76 2.09
CA CYS A 25 -1.63 -1.41 2.31
C CYS A 25 -0.52 -0.51 2.85
N ALA A 26 -0.13 0.52 2.10
CA ALA A 26 0.85 1.50 2.54
C ALA A 26 0.43 2.91 2.15
N GLY A 27 0.81 3.90 2.99
CA GLY A 27 0.55 5.32 2.72
C GLY A 27 1.32 5.90 1.52
N GLN A 28 2.23 5.13 0.93
CA GLN A 28 2.91 5.48 -0.31
C GLN A 28 2.82 4.33 -1.33
N PRO A 29 2.50 4.63 -2.60
CA PRO A 29 2.31 3.61 -3.63
C PRO A 29 3.60 2.84 -3.93
N LEU A 30 4.77 3.49 -3.80
CA LEU A 30 6.06 2.87 -4.06
C LEU A 30 6.40 1.77 -3.02
N ALA A 31 6.19 2.03 -1.73
CA ALA A 31 6.38 0.97 -0.72
C ALA A 31 5.35 -0.15 -0.82
N ALA A 32 4.11 0.15 -1.24
CA ALA A 32 3.11 -0.87 -1.51
C ALA A 32 3.55 -1.80 -2.65
N GLN A 33 4.07 -1.23 -3.75
CA GLN A 33 4.63 -2.00 -4.85
C GLN A 33 5.82 -2.87 -4.42
N ALA A 34 6.71 -2.34 -3.56
CA ALA A 34 7.83 -3.11 -3.04
C ALA A 34 7.36 -4.36 -2.25
N GLY A 35 6.34 -4.23 -1.41
CA GLY A 35 5.76 -5.37 -0.68
C GLY A 35 5.08 -6.38 -1.60
N ILE A 36 4.32 -5.90 -2.59
CA ILE A 36 3.68 -6.76 -3.60
C ILE A 36 4.73 -7.54 -4.39
N ALA A 37 5.86 -6.92 -4.74
CA ALA A 37 6.94 -7.60 -5.45
C ALA A 37 7.56 -8.75 -4.63
N ILE A 38 7.57 -8.66 -3.30
CA ILE A 38 8.02 -9.76 -2.44
C ILE A 38 6.99 -10.88 -2.34
N LEU A 39 5.69 -10.54 -2.22
CA LEU A 39 4.61 -11.55 -2.29
C LEU A 39 4.63 -12.29 -3.63
N GLN A 40 4.85 -11.58 -4.74
CA GLN A 40 4.96 -12.17 -6.08
C GLN A 40 6.18 -13.08 -6.24
N LYS A 41 7.27 -12.81 -5.51
CA LYS A 41 8.46 -13.67 -5.47
C LYS A 41 8.28 -14.93 -4.60
N GLY A 42 7.09 -15.14 -4.03
CA GLY A 42 6.80 -16.27 -3.15
C GLY A 42 7.20 -16.04 -1.69
N GLY A 43 7.49 -14.79 -1.30
CA GLY A 43 7.76 -14.43 0.09
C GLY A 43 6.49 -14.43 0.95
N ASN A 44 6.66 -14.58 2.26
CA ASN A 44 5.53 -14.61 3.20
C ASN A 44 5.02 -13.19 3.51
N ALA A 45 3.84 -13.08 4.14
CA ALA A 45 3.26 -11.86 4.68
C ALA A 45 4.25 -11.04 5.52
N VAL A 46 5.10 -11.71 6.29
CA VAL A 46 6.12 -11.09 7.14
C VAL A 46 7.23 -10.45 6.30
N ASP A 47 7.73 -11.15 5.28
CA ASP A 47 8.79 -10.62 4.40
C ASP A 47 8.28 -9.42 3.60
N ALA A 48 7.03 -9.49 3.13
CA ALA A 48 6.38 -8.39 2.44
C ALA A 48 6.24 -7.15 3.34
N ALA A 49 5.86 -7.32 4.62
CA ALA A 49 5.78 -6.23 5.58
C ALA A 49 7.16 -5.59 5.83
N ILE A 50 8.22 -6.39 5.97
CA ILE A 50 9.60 -5.90 6.16
C ILE A 50 10.08 -5.13 4.92
N ALA A 51 9.84 -5.65 3.71
CA ALA A 51 10.23 -4.98 2.48
C ALA A 51 9.46 -3.67 2.26
N THR A 52 8.16 -3.65 2.55
CA THR A 52 7.37 -2.42 2.55
C THR A 52 7.89 -1.42 3.60
N ALA A 53 8.24 -1.87 4.81
CA ALA A 53 8.81 -0.99 5.83
C ALA A 53 10.18 -0.43 5.42
N ALA A 54 11.05 -1.25 4.82
CA ALA A 54 12.34 -0.80 4.29
C ALA A 54 12.17 0.22 3.15
N ALA A 55 11.27 -0.06 2.19
CA ALA A 55 10.95 0.87 1.12
C ALA A 55 10.31 2.17 1.65
N LEU A 56 9.48 2.06 2.70
CA LEU A 56 8.85 3.19 3.35
C LEU A 56 9.91 4.14 3.94
N ASN A 57 10.88 3.58 4.67
CA ASN A 57 12.01 4.33 5.22
C ASN A 57 12.89 4.97 4.14
N GLY A 58 13.08 4.29 3.01
CA GLY A 58 13.88 4.82 1.89
C GLY A 58 13.22 5.97 1.13
N VAL A 59 11.89 5.97 1.01
CA VAL A 59 11.14 6.97 0.21
C VAL A 59 10.60 8.13 1.07
N LEU A 60 10.28 7.90 2.34
CA LEU A 60 9.74 8.92 3.25
C LEU A 60 10.35 8.75 4.65
N ASN A 61 11.19 9.68 5.09
CA ASN A 61 11.69 9.76 6.48
C ASN A 61 10.58 10.23 7.45
N ARG A 62 9.47 9.49 7.51
CA ARG A 62 8.35 9.68 8.44
C ARG A 62 7.88 8.29 8.90
N ILE A 63 8.16 7.94 10.15
CA ILE A 63 7.57 6.74 10.78
C ILE A 63 6.07 6.97 10.91
N CYS A 64 5.28 6.40 10.00
CA CYS A 64 3.82 6.39 10.11
C CYS A 64 3.40 5.03 10.66
N LEU A 65 2.99 4.99 11.93
CA LEU A 65 2.63 3.77 12.68
C LEU A 65 1.41 3.00 12.13
N VAL A 66 0.78 3.42 11.02
CA VAL A 66 -0.48 2.83 10.52
C VAL A 66 -0.34 2.09 9.18
N SER A 67 0.85 2.09 8.55
CA SER A 67 1.06 1.31 7.30
C SER A 67 1.45 -0.14 7.56
N ALA A 68 0.70 -0.86 8.40
CA ALA A 68 0.89 -2.30 8.57
C ALA A 68 0.18 -3.02 7.42
N ALA A 69 0.93 -3.25 6.34
CA ALA A 69 0.54 -4.11 5.24
C ALA A 69 0.14 -5.48 5.80
N THR A 70 -1.15 -5.76 5.88
CA THR A 70 -1.63 -7.04 6.38
C THR A 70 -2.06 -7.89 5.20
N ALA A 71 -1.17 -8.79 4.79
CA ALA A 71 -1.52 -9.91 3.93
C ALA A 71 -2.32 -10.91 4.76
N ILE A 72 -3.63 -10.98 4.52
CA ILE A 72 -4.45 -12.06 5.05
C ILE A 72 -4.29 -13.24 4.08
N SER A 73 -3.82 -14.38 4.60
CA SER A 73 -3.92 -15.69 3.94
C SER A 73 -5.26 -16.34 4.23
#